data_AF-A0A7V2SJD7-F1
#
_entry.id   AF-A0A7V2SJD7-F1
#
_cell.length_a   1.000
_cell.length_b   1.000
_cell.length_c   1.000
_cell.angle_alpha   90.00
_cell.angle_beta   90.00
_cell.angle_gamma   90.00
#
_symmetry.space_group_name_H-M   'P 1'
#
loop_
_entity.id
_entity.type
_entity.pdbx_description
1 polymer ?
#
loop_
_entity_poly.entity_id
_entity_poly.type
_entity_poly.pdbx_seq_one_letter_code
_entity_poly.pdbx_strand_id
1 'polypeptide(L)'
;GVTVIGPATVGAIAPGAFKIANIGGTIENIIKSKLHRAGSAGLVTRSGGLFNELCNIIALNADGIAEGVAIGGDRFVGSVFIDNMLRMESNPDVKYMILLGEVGGTEEYKVIEAVKSGKITKPVIAWCIGTIAKHFSSGVQFGHAGASANAERETAAAKNEAMREAGIHVPESFNDLPRVINEVYTKLYNEGVILEIEEPEIRTIPKVRRPKNFICTISDDRGEEATYAGYPISSVATPDTGKTIGDVVSLLWFKKVYPRWAVDFIETVIKTVADHGPAVSGAHNAKVTARAGKSVVESLVTGLLTIGPRFGGAIDGAAKYFKYAHDNDMTPAEFLAYMKKEGIPIPGIGHRIKSLRNPDLRVEGLKKFAAEHFPETPLLDYALTVEQLTTSKKDNLILNVDGTIGILMVDMWRSLGYHEEEIDEFIESGTLNAFFILGRTIGFIGHVLDEKRLAMPMYRHPWDDILYDVHKAEEL
;
A
#
# COMPACT_ATOMS: atom_id res chain seq x y z
N GLY A 1 -16.27 34.06 -30.36
CA GLY A 1 -17.55 33.42 -30.01
C GLY A 1 -17.34 32.02 -29.48
N VAL A 2 -16.60 31.88 -28.37
CA VAL A 2 -16.47 30.61 -27.65
C VAL A 2 -17.40 30.67 -26.46
N THR A 3 -18.23 29.65 -26.26
CA THR A 3 -19.11 29.56 -25.08
C THR A 3 -18.32 29.09 -23.88
N VAL A 4 -18.45 29.79 -22.75
CA VAL A 4 -17.79 29.46 -21.50
C VAL A 4 -18.84 29.13 -20.44
N ILE A 5 -18.83 27.91 -19.91
CA ILE A 5 -19.73 27.46 -18.84
C ILE A 5 -18.92 27.48 -17.53
N GLY A 6 -19.39 28.24 -16.54
CA GLY A 6 -18.64 28.55 -15.32
C GLY A 6 -18.05 29.98 -15.34
N PRO A 7 -17.11 30.32 -14.43
CA PRO A 7 -16.43 29.45 -13.45
C PRO A 7 -17.32 28.96 -12.30
N ALA A 8 -16.75 28.23 -11.35
CA ALA A 8 -17.44 27.70 -10.15
C ALA A 8 -18.70 26.87 -10.49
N THR A 9 -18.56 25.94 -11.43
CA THR A 9 -19.64 25.06 -11.90
C THR A 9 -19.26 23.57 -11.89
N VAL A 10 -20.26 22.70 -11.80
CA VAL A 10 -20.12 21.25 -12.06
C VAL A 10 -20.17 20.90 -13.55
N GLY A 11 -20.63 21.82 -14.41
CA GLY A 11 -20.63 21.68 -15.87
C GLY A 11 -22.02 21.78 -16.52
N ALA A 12 -22.20 21.00 -17.59
CA ALA A 12 -23.45 20.84 -18.34
C ALA A 12 -23.58 19.41 -18.85
N ILE A 13 -24.81 18.98 -19.14
CA ILE A 13 -25.13 17.65 -19.65
C ILE A 13 -26.22 17.72 -20.71
N ALA A 14 -26.01 17.02 -21.81
CA ALA A 14 -27.01 16.62 -22.77
C ALA A 14 -27.20 15.10 -22.60
N PRO A 15 -28.24 14.64 -21.87
CA PRO A 15 -28.46 13.22 -21.60
C PRO A 15 -28.44 12.35 -22.86
N GLY A 16 -27.77 11.20 -22.77
CA GLY A 16 -27.56 10.30 -23.91
C GLY A 16 -26.50 10.76 -24.93
N ALA A 17 -25.96 11.98 -24.80
CA ALA A 17 -24.95 12.52 -25.71
C ALA A 17 -23.63 12.84 -25.00
N PHE A 18 -23.62 13.85 -24.12
CA PHE A 18 -22.38 14.35 -23.52
C PHE A 18 -22.59 14.91 -22.11
N LYS A 19 -21.64 14.63 -21.22
CA LYS A 19 -21.58 15.12 -19.85
C LYS A 19 -20.23 15.80 -19.62
N ILE A 20 -20.24 17.06 -19.17
CA ILE A 20 -19.02 17.77 -18.77
C ILE A 20 -18.66 17.41 -17.33
N ALA A 21 -17.44 16.92 -17.12
CA ALA A 21 -16.88 16.67 -15.79
C ALA A 21 -17.80 15.82 -14.88
N ASN A 22 -18.17 16.34 -13.71
CA ASN A 22 -18.82 15.59 -12.63
C ASN A 22 -20.34 15.78 -12.55
N ILE A 23 -20.95 16.60 -13.40
CA ILE A 23 -22.41 16.87 -13.37
C ILE A 23 -23.24 15.59 -13.48
N GLY A 24 -24.27 15.42 -12.65
CA GLY A 24 -25.02 14.17 -12.56
C GLY A 24 -24.34 13.04 -11.76
N GLY A 25 -23.12 13.24 -11.24
CA GLY A 25 -22.52 12.38 -10.22
C GLY A 25 -22.11 10.97 -10.70
N THR A 26 -22.35 9.97 -9.84
CA THR A 26 -22.05 8.56 -10.10
C THR A 26 -22.92 7.98 -11.21
N ILE A 27 -22.49 6.87 -11.82
CA ILE A 27 -23.30 6.15 -12.82
C ILE A 27 -24.66 5.75 -12.25
N GLU A 28 -24.72 5.40 -10.96
CA GLU A 28 -25.98 5.11 -10.27
C GLU A 28 -26.94 6.30 -10.30
N ASN A 29 -26.45 7.51 -10.03
CA ASN A 29 -27.26 8.72 -10.10
C ASN A 29 -27.67 9.07 -11.55
N ILE A 30 -26.77 8.87 -12.53
CA ILE A 30 -27.09 9.04 -13.96
C ILE A 30 -28.26 8.14 -14.38
N ILE A 31 -28.30 6.89 -13.89
CA ILE A 31 -29.39 5.96 -14.17
C ILE A 31 -30.67 6.40 -13.45
N LYS A 32 -30.60 6.63 -12.13
CA LYS A 32 -31.77 6.99 -11.30
C LYS A 32 -32.45 8.28 -11.75
N SER A 33 -31.67 9.29 -12.14
CA SER A 33 -32.18 10.57 -12.64
C SER A 33 -32.46 10.57 -14.15
N LYS A 34 -32.51 9.39 -14.79
CA LYS A 34 -32.76 9.22 -16.24
C LYS A 34 -31.85 10.04 -17.16
N LEU A 35 -30.64 10.39 -16.72
CA LEU A 35 -29.67 11.20 -17.48
C LEU A 35 -28.92 10.43 -18.58
N HIS A 36 -29.28 9.18 -18.81
CA HIS A 36 -28.73 8.33 -19.86
C HIS A 36 -29.49 8.45 -21.20
N ARG A 37 -30.63 9.18 -21.22
CA ARG A 37 -31.42 9.51 -22.41
C ARG A 37 -32.06 10.89 -22.28
N ALA A 38 -32.36 11.54 -23.40
CA ALA A 38 -33.01 12.86 -23.38
C ALA A 38 -34.48 12.75 -22.93
N GLY A 39 -34.92 13.68 -22.09
CA GLY A 39 -36.32 13.99 -21.81
C GLY A 39 -36.75 15.28 -22.50
N SER A 40 -37.67 16.04 -21.91
CA SER A 40 -38.24 17.25 -22.52
C SER A 40 -37.89 18.57 -21.80
N ALA A 41 -37.30 18.52 -20.60
CA ALA A 41 -36.99 19.73 -19.83
C ALA A 41 -35.63 20.36 -20.18
N GLY A 42 -35.57 21.67 -20.38
CA GLY A 42 -34.32 22.43 -20.37
C GLY A 42 -34.02 22.98 -18.98
N LEU A 43 -32.93 22.57 -18.34
CA LEU A 43 -32.61 22.95 -16.95
C LEU A 43 -31.43 23.91 -16.87
N VAL A 44 -31.61 25.10 -16.28
CA VAL A 44 -30.52 26.03 -15.98
C VAL A 44 -30.52 26.46 -14.51
N THR A 45 -29.36 26.44 -13.87
CA THR A 45 -29.20 26.78 -12.43
C THR A 45 -27.85 27.42 -12.15
N ARG A 46 -27.72 28.16 -11.05
CA ARG A 46 -26.40 28.54 -10.51
C ARG A 46 -25.69 27.40 -9.79
N SER A 47 -26.41 26.70 -8.90
CA SER A 47 -25.83 25.69 -8.01
C SER A 47 -25.63 24.36 -8.72
N GLY A 48 -24.39 23.87 -8.74
CA GLY A 48 -24.10 22.52 -9.22
C GLY A 48 -24.66 21.40 -8.34
N GLY A 49 -24.75 21.62 -7.02
CA GLY A 49 -25.39 20.65 -6.11
C GLY A 49 -26.89 20.54 -6.38
N LEU A 50 -27.58 21.69 -6.50
CA LEU A 50 -29.01 21.69 -6.81
C LEU A 50 -29.31 21.26 -8.24
N PHE A 51 -28.35 21.34 -9.17
CA PHE A 51 -28.51 20.74 -10.50
C PHE A 51 -28.84 19.25 -10.40
N ASN A 52 -28.08 18.50 -9.61
CA ASN A 52 -28.30 17.06 -9.45
C ASN A 52 -29.65 16.78 -8.76
N GLU A 53 -30.02 17.58 -7.77
CA GLU A 53 -31.31 17.46 -7.10
C GLU A 53 -32.48 17.75 -8.05
N LEU A 54 -32.37 18.79 -8.88
CA LEU A 54 -33.37 19.13 -9.88
C LEU A 54 -33.49 18.03 -10.94
N CYS A 55 -32.39 17.42 -11.37
CA CYS A 55 -32.46 16.26 -12.27
C CYS A 55 -33.27 15.11 -11.66
N ASN A 56 -33.06 14.83 -10.37
CA ASN A 56 -33.83 13.82 -9.64
C ASN A 56 -35.31 14.20 -9.53
N ILE A 57 -35.62 15.43 -9.12
CA ILE A 57 -37.00 15.94 -9.02
C ILE A 57 -37.70 15.84 -10.38
N ILE A 58 -37.04 16.27 -11.46
CA ILE A 58 -37.62 16.22 -12.82
C ILE A 58 -37.84 14.77 -13.24
N ALA A 59 -36.88 13.87 -13.02
CA ALA A 59 -37.02 12.47 -13.41
C ALA A 59 -38.14 11.72 -12.65
N LEU A 60 -38.48 12.17 -11.44
CA LEU A 60 -39.58 11.61 -10.64
C LEU A 60 -40.96 12.16 -11.00
N ASN A 61 -41.03 13.38 -11.55
CA ASN A 61 -42.28 14.10 -11.77
C ASN A 61 -42.61 14.35 -13.25
N ALA A 62 -41.68 14.03 -14.15
CA ALA A 62 -41.76 14.21 -15.60
C ALA A 62 -40.83 13.21 -16.33
N ASP A 63 -40.50 13.46 -17.60
CA ASP A 63 -39.75 12.55 -18.48
C ASP A 63 -38.21 12.75 -18.46
N GLY A 64 -37.69 13.66 -17.64
CA GLY A 64 -36.25 13.98 -17.57
C GLY A 64 -35.86 15.26 -18.29
N ILE A 65 -34.56 15.57 -18.33
CA ILE A 65 -34.04 16.75 -19.02
C ILE A 65 -33.60 16.40 -20.45
N ALA A 66 -33.90 17.27 -21.42
CA ALA A 66 -33.30 17.24 -22.75
C ALA A 66 -31.86 17.79 -22.71
N GLU A 67 -31.65 18.80 -21.87
CA GLU A 67 -30.36 19.41 -21.64
C GLU A 67 -30.36 20.15 -20.30
N GLY A 68 -29.21 20.20 -19.63
CA GLY A 68 -29.04 21.06 -18.47
C GLY A 68 -27.66 21.66 -18.28
N VAL A 69 -27.63 22.87 -17.71
CA VAL A 69 -26.44 23.67 -17.47
C VAL A 69 -26.45 24.23 -16.04
N ALA A 70 -25.38 24.00 -15.29
CA ALA A 70 -25.07 24.82 -14.13
C ALA A 70 -24.16 25.97 -14.59
N ILE A 71 -24.63 27.22 -14.53
CA ILE A 71 -23.85 28.38 -15.02
C ILE A 71 -22.71 28.76 -14.08
N GLY A 72 -22.82 28.39 -12.79
CA GLY A 72 -21.85 28.68 -11.74
C GLY A 72 -22.32 29.73 -10.73
N GLY A 73 -21.72 29.69 -9.54
CA GLY A 73 -22.08 30.56 -8.40
C GLY A 73 -21.36 31.92 -8.37
N ASP A 74 -20.47 32.18 -9.31
CA ASP A 74 -19.70 33.43 -9.35
C ASP A 74 -20.57 34.62 -9.77
N ARG A 75 -20.14 35.82 -9.37
CA ARG A 75 -20.84 37.07 -9.74
C ARG A 75 -20.84 37.30 -11.25
N PHE A 76 -19.75 36.93 -11.92
CA PHE A 76 -19.60 37.02 -13.37
C PHE A 76 -19.28 35.63 -13.92
N VAL A 77 -20.24 35.05 -14.64
CA VAL A 77 -20.12 33.77 -15.31
C VAL A 77 -19.97 33.99 -16.81
N GLY A 78 -19.30 33.06 -17.50
CA GLY A 78 -19.02 33.15 -18.93
C GLY A 78 -20.25 33.04 -19.82
N SER A 79 -21.30 32.34 -19.36
CA SER A 79 -22.61 32.24 -19.99
C SER A 79 -23.68 32.38 -18.92
N VAL A 80 -24.66 33.25 -19.16
CA VAL A 80 -25.69 33.60 -18.16
C VAL A 80 -26.98 32.82 -18.41
N PHE A 81 -28.00 33.05 -17.56
CA PHE A 81 -29.31 32.40 -17.70
C PHE A 81 -29.93 32.60 -19.08
N ILE A 82 -29.96 33.85 -19.56
CA ILE A 82 -30.61 34.17 -20.83
C ILE A 82 -29.94 33.50 -22.03
N ASP A 83 -28.60 33.38 -22.05
CA ASP A 83 -27.87 32.73 -23.15
C ASP A 83 -28.28 31.26 -23.29
N ASN A 84 -28.38 30.57 -22.16
CA ASN A 84 -28.75 29.16 -22.11
C ASN A 84 -30.24 28.96 -22.41
N MET A 85 -31.11 29.84 -21.91
CA MET A 85 -32.55 29.73 -22.18
C MET A 85 -32.92 30.04 -23.63
N LEU A 86 -32.26 30.99 -24.30
CA LEU A 86 -32.48 31.22 -25.74
C LEU A 86 -32.03 30.04 -26.59
N ARG A 87 -30.96 29.35 -26.15
CA ARG A 87 -30.50 28.12 -26.79
C ARG A 87 -31.48 26.96 -26.56
N MET A 88 -32.05 26.84 -25.37
CA MET A 88 -33.12 25.89 -25.05
C MET A 88 -34.44 26.20 -25.78
N GLU A 89 -34.77 27.48 -25.99
CA GLU A 89 -35.88 27.89 -26.83
C GLU A 89 -35.69 27.39 -28.28
N SER A 90 -34.46 27.47 -28.79
CA SER A 90 -34.11 27.02 -30.14
C SER A 90 -33.99 25.49 -30.27
N ASN A 91 -33.77 24.78 -29.17
CA ASN A 91 -33.62 23.32 -29.16
C ASN A 91 -35.00 22.64 -29.31
N PRO A 92 -35.27 21.87 -30.39
CA PRO A 92 -36.57 21.23 -30.59
C PRO A 92 -36.90 20.17 -29.52
N ASP A 93 -35.91 19.56 -28.87
CA ASP A 93 -36.13 18.53 -27.84
C ASP A 93 -36.64 19.13 -26.52
N VAL A 94 -36.27 20.39 -26.24
CA VAL A 94 -36.78 21.11 -25.07
C VAL A 94 -38.22 21.57 -25.34
N LYS A 95 -39.17 21.15 -24.50
CA LYS A 95 -40.58 21.57 -24.57
C LYS A 95 -40.98 22.57 -23.49
N TYR A 96 -40.27 22.57 -22.38
CA TYR A 96 -40.41 23.54 -21.29
C TYR A 96 -39.07 23.74 -20.59
N MET A 97 -38.91 24.87 -19.91
CA MET A 97 -37.66 25.25 -19.27
C MET A 97 -37.82 25.42 -17.77
N ILE A 98 -36.78 25.06 -17.01
CA ILE A 98 -36.68 25.24 -15.57
C ILE A 98 -35.47 26.11 -15.27
N LEU A 99 -35.71 27.24 -14.60
CA LEU A 99 -34.67 28.13 -14.11
C LEU A 99 -34.64 28.10 -12.58
N LEU A 100 -33.50 27.74 -12.01
CA LEU A 100 -33.25 27.92 -10.57
C LEU A 100 -32.27 29.09 -10.36
N GLY A 101 -32.85 30.24 -10.04
CA GLY A 101 -32.14 31.48 -9.74
C GLY A 101 -31.72 31.56 -8.28
N GLU A 102 -31.09 32.66 -7.90
CA GLU A 102 -30.62 32.89 -6.54
C GLU A 102 -30.74 34.38 -6.17
N VAL A 103 -30.72 34.68 -4.87
CA VAL A 103 -30.51 36.05 -4.36
C VAL A 103 -29.22 36.66 -4.94
N GLY A 104 -29.24 37.97 -5.20
CA GLY A 104 -28.08 38.72 -5.70
C GLY A 104 -28.04 38.87 -7.23
N GLY A 105 -27.62 40.04 -7.70
CA GLY A 105 -27.61 40.38 -9.14
C GLY A 105 -29.00 40.48 -9.77
N THR A 106 -29.04 40.71 -11.09
CA THR A 106 -30.29 41.00 -11.83
C THR A 106 -30.43 40.19 -13.13
N GLU A 107 -29.72 39.06 -13.25
CA GLU A 107 -29.69 38.27 -14.49
C GLU A 107 -31.05 37.66 -14.84
N GLU A 108 -31.84 37.28 -13.85
CA GLU A 108 -33.19 36.72 -14.04
C GLU A 108 -34.15 37.71 -14.70
N TYR A 109 -33.96 39.03 -14.51
CA TYR A 109 -34.76 40.05 -15.19
C TYR A 109 -34.59 40.03 -16.71
N LYS A 110 -33.43 39.61 -17.23
CA LYS A 110 -33.24 39.46 -18.69
C LYS A 110 -34.12 38.35 -19.25
N VAL A 111 -34.37 37.30 -18.47
CA VAL A 111 -35.31 36.22 -18.82
C VAL A 111 -36.74 36.73 -18.77
N ILE A 112 -37.11 37.49 -17.73
CA ILE A 112 -38.43 38.14 -17.63
C ILE A 112 -38.74 38.99 -18.86
N GLU A 113 -37.81 39.85 -19.28
CA GLU A 113 -38.00 40.68 -20.47
C GLU A 113 -38.07 39.86 -21.77
N ALA A 114 -37.33 38.74 -21.85
CA ALA A 114 -37.41 37.84 -23.00
C ALA A 114 -38.76 37.13 -23.09
N VAL A 115 -39.38 36.77 -21.96
CA VAL A 115 -40.74 36.22 -21.91
C VAL A 115 -41.76 37.31 -22.31
N LYS A 116 -41.70 38.50 -21.71
CA LYS A 116 -42.62 39.61 -22.01
C LYS A 116 -42.58 40.07 -23.47
N SER A 117 -41.39 40.05 -24.08
CA SER A 117 -41.19 40.42 -25.49
C SER A 117 -41.51 39.30 -26.48
N GLY A 118 -41.89 38.10 -26.01
CA GLY A 118 -42.21 36.96 -26.86
C GLY A 118 -40.99 36.28 -27.50
N LYS A 119 -39.77 36.54 -27.01
CA LYS A 119 -38.55 35.85 -27.45
C LYS A 119 -38.42 34.45 -26.87
N ILE A 120 -38.99 34.24 -25.68
CA ILE A 120 -39.16 32.92 -25.07
C ILE A 120 -40.67 32.63 -25.08
N THR A 121 -41.07 31.59 -25.80
CA THR A 121 -42.48 31.21 -25.97
C THR A 121 -42.81 29.89 -25.29
N LYS A 122 -41.82 29.01 -25.05
CA LYS A 122 -42.02 27.77 -24.30
C LYS A 122 -42.32 28.07 -22.83
N PRO A 123 -43.13 27.23 -22.14
CA PRO A 123 -43.40 27.41 -20.72
C PRO A 123 -42.11 27.44 -19.89
N VAL A 124 -42.01 28.43 -19.00
CA VAL A 124 -40.90 28.56 -18.05
C VAL A 124 -41.42 28.31 -16.64
N ILE A 125 -40.73 27.45 -15.90
CA ILE A 125 -40.88 27.27 -14.45
C ILE A 125 -39.65 27.90 -13.82
N ALA A 126 -39.83 28.80 -12.85
CA ALA A 126 -38.69 29.45 -12.22
C ALA A 126 -38.85 29.65 -10.72
N TRP A 127 -37.75 29.51 -10.00
CA TRP A 127 -37.68 29.82 -8.57
C TRP A 127 -36.31 30.40 -8.22
N CYS A 128 -36.30 31.57 -7.60
CA CYS A 128 -35.11 32.14 -6.98
C CYS A 128 -35.03 31.71 -5.51
N ILE A 129 -33.95 31.02 -5.15
CA ILE A 129 -33.66 30.65 -3.76
C ILE A 129 -33.06 31.82 -2.97
N GLY A 130 -33.08 31.74 -1.64
CA GLY A 130 -32.59 32.82 -0.76
C GLY A 130 -33.67 33.76 -0.24
N THR A 131 -34.95 33.33 -0.26
CA THR A 131 -36.08 34.10 0.28
C THR A 131 -35.95 34.40 1.78
N ILE A 132 -35.18 33.60 2.52
CA ILE A 132 -34.89 33.82 3.94
C ILE A 132 -34.13 35.12 4.20
N ALA A 133 -33.38 35.64 3.20
CA ALA A 133 -32.57 36.84 3.35
C ALA A 133 -33.35 38.06 3.83
N LYS A 134 -34.65 38.14 3.51
CA LYS A 134 -35.55 39.23 3.96
C LYS A 134 -35.82 39.24 5.47
N HIS A 135 -35.55 38.13 6.15
CA HIS A 135 -35.76 37.99 7.59
C HIS A 135 -34.50 38.30 8.40
N PHE A 136 -33.34 38.49 7.75
CA PHE A 136 -32.11 38.89 8.41
C PHE A 136 -32.03 40.41 8.54
N SER A 137 -31.54 40.88 9.68
CA SER A 137 -31.39 42.31 10.00
C SER A 137 -30.14 42.96 9.39
N SER A 138 -29.25 42.16 8.77
CA SER A 138 -28.00 42.61 8.15
C SER A 138 -27.80 41.91 6.80
N GLY A 139 -27.03 42.52 5.91
CA GLY A 139 -26.69 41.91 4.62
C GLY A 139 -25.87 40.62 4.81
N VAL A 140 -26.43 39.48 4.40
CA VAL A 140 -25.77 38.17 4.51
C VAL A 140 -25.19 37.78 3.15
N GLN A 141 -23.90 37.50 3.11
CA GLN A 141 -23.24 36.82 1.99
C GLN A 141 -23.46 35.31 2.14
N PHE A 142 -24.18 34.70 1.20
CA PHE A 142 -24.31 33.24 1.15
C PHE A 142 -23.10 32.60 0.44
N GLY A 143 -22.99 31.27 0.50
CA GLY A 143 -21.78 30.54 0.12
C GLY A 143 -21.29 30.77 -1.32
N HIS A 144 -22.20 31.00 -2.28
CA HIS A 144 -21.81 31.42 -3.63
C HIS A 144 -21.37 32.89 -3.64
N ALA A 145 -20.28 33.21 -4.34
CA ALA A 145 -19.74 34.56 -4.40
C ALA A 145 -20.75 35.61 -4.92
N GLY A 146 -21.65 35.21 -5.83
CA GLY A 146 -22.71 36.07 -6.35
C GLY A 146 -23.96 36.20 -5.46
N ALA A 147 -24.05 35.45 -4.36
CA ALA A 147 -25.26 35.33 -3.55
C ALA A 147 -25.33 36.37 -2.41
N SER A 148 -25.43 37.63 -2.80
CA SER A 148 -25.60 38.77 -1.90
C SER A 148 -26.44 39.84 -2.60
N ALA A 149 -27.46 40.35 -1.91
CA ALA A 149 -28.33 41.40 -2.43
C ALA A 149 -27.93 42.76 -1.85
N ASN A 150 -27.63 43.72 -2.74
CA ASN A 150 -27.29 45.10 -2.37
C ASN A 150 -28.46 46.07 -2.59
N ALA A 151 -29.56 45.60 -3.16
CA ALA A 151 -30.78 46.35 -3.42
C ALA A 151 -32.01 45.43 -3.35
N GLU A 152 -33.20 45.99 -3.11
CA GLU A 152 -34.47 45.24 -3.05
C GLU A 152 -34.72 44.41 -4.31
N ARG A 153 -34.37 44.97 -5.48
CA ARG A 153 -34.48 44.30 -6.78
C ARG A 153 -33.58 43.04 -6.89
N GLU A 154 -32.53 42.94 -6.10
CA GLU A 154 -31.64 41.76 -6.09
C GLU A 154 -32.15 40.66 -5.14
N THR A 155 -33.20 40.92 -4.37
CA THR A 155 -33.76 39.93 -3.45
C THR A 155 -34.50 38.83 -4.20
N ALA A 156 -34.39 37.59 -3.71
CA ALA A 156 -35.08 36.45 -4.29
C ALA A 156 -36.62 36.63 -4.32
N ALA A 157 -37.19 37.29 -3.30
CA ALA A 157 -38.62 37.57 -3.24
C ALA A 157 -39.08 38.53 -4.35
N ALA A 158 -38.36 39.64 -4.58
CA ALA A 158 -38.68 40.58 -5.65
C ALA A 158 -38.52 39.95 -7.05
N LYS A 159 -37.51 39.08 -7.23
CA LYS A 159 -37.34 38.33 -8.47
C LYS A 159 -38.49 37.35 -8.71
N ASN A 160 -38.89 36.60 -7.69
CA ASN A 160 -40.00 35.64 -7.78
C ASN A 160 -41.34 36.33 -8.12
N GLU A 161 -41.63 37.48 -7.52
CA GLU A 161 -42.83 38.26 -7.85
C GLU A 161 -42.79 38.77 -9.29
N ALA A 162 -41.67 39.37 -9.70
CA ALA A 162 -41.51 39.87 -11.07
C ALA A 162 -41.59 38.77 -12.13
N MET A 163 -41.10 37.56 -11.83
CA MET A 163 -41.27 36.39 -12.70
C MET A 163 -42.75 35.98 -12.81
N ARG A 164 -43.48 35.97 -11.69
CA ARG A 164 -44.91 35.63 -11.66
C ARG A 164 -45.75 36.62 -12.49
N GLU A 165 -45.51 37.92 -12.33
CA GLU A 165 -46.17 38.98 -13.12
C GLU A 165 -45.89 38.87 -14.63
N ALA A 166 -44.75 38.28 -15.01
CA ALA A 166 -44.37 38.05 -16.39
C ALA A 166 -45.01 36.81 -17.02
N GLY A 167 -45.80 36.04 -16.26
CA GLY A 167 -46.43 34.80 -16.72
C GLY A 167 -45.54 33.56 -16.59
N ILE A 168 -44.42 33.63 -15.85
CA ILE A 168 -43.59 32.47 -15.53
C ILE A 168 -44.28 31.67 -14.42
N HIS A 169 -44.22 30.33 -14.50
CA HIS A 169 -44.73 29.46 -13.45
C HIS A 169 -43.80 29.48 -12.23
N VAL A 170 -44.17 30.26 -11.21
CA VAL A 170 -43.39 30.41 -9.98
C VAL A 170 -44.11 29.71 -8.82
N PRO A 171 -43.51 28.66 -8.20
CA PRO A 171 -44.10 28.00 -7.04
C PRO A 171 -44.11 28.92 -5.80
N GLU A 172 -44.89 28.55 -4.78
CA GLU A 172 -44.91 29.27 -3.49
C GLU A 172 -43.63 29.04 -2.67
N SER A 173 -43.07 27.84 -2.76
CA SER A 173 -41.80 27.46 -2.16
C SER A 173 -41.05 26.46 -3.03
N PHE A 174 -39.76 26.22 -2.71
CA PHE A 174 -38.99 25.18 -3.39
C PHE A 174 -39.64 23.78 -3.28
N ASN A 175 -40.37 23.50 -2.18
CA ASN A 175 -41.05 22.22 -1.97
C ASN A 175 -42.22 21.99 -2.92
N ASP A 176 -42.77 23.06 -3.52
CA ASP A 176 -43.89 22.97 -4.46
C ASP A 176 -43.40 22.80 -5.92
N LEU A 177 -42.09 22.89 -6.15
CA LEU A 177 -41.49 22.73 -7.48
C LEU A 177 -41.84 21.39 -8.15
N PRO A 178 -41.82 20.22 -7.45
CA PRO A 178 -42.27 18.95 -8.03
C PRO A 178 -43.69 19.00 -8.60
N ARG A 179 -44.63 19.62 -7.87
CA ARG A 179 -46.03 19.75 -8.28
C ARG A 179 -46.16 20.59 -9.55
N VAL A 180 -45.50 21.76 -9.58
CA VAL A 180 -45.55 22.66 -10.74
C VAL A 180 -44.91 22.01 -11.97
N ILE A 181 -43.80 21.28 -11.81
CA ILE A 181 -43.17 20.50 -12.89
C ILE A 181 -44.17 19.49 -13.47
N ASN A 182 -44.83 18.72 -12.60
CA ASN A 182 -45.80 17.72 -13.04
C ASN A 182 -47.01 18.33 -13.75
N GLU A 183 -47.53 19.46 -13.27
CA GLU A 183 -48.65 20.18 -13.89
C GLU A 183 -48.32 20.67 -15.31
N VAL A 184 -47.17 21.33 -15.48
CA VAL A 184 -46.73 21.81 -16.81
C VAL A 184 -46.46 20.65 -17.76
N TYR A 185 -45.76 19.61 -17.28
CA TYR A 185 -45.49 18.41 -18.06
C TYR A 185 -46.78 17.73 -18.54
N THR A 186 -47.71 17.48 -17.62
CA THR A 186 -48.98 16.78 -17.91
C THR A 186 -49.83 17.56 -18.90
N LYS A 187 -49.86 18.90 -18.78
CA LYS A 187 -50.55 19.76 -19.75
C LYS A 187 -49.97 19.59 -21.16
N LEU A 188 -48.64 19.70 -21.30
CA LEU A 188 -47.97 19.58 -22.59
C LEU A 188 -48.09 18.16 -23.18
N TYR A 189 -48.09 17.14 -22.34
CA TYR A 189 -48.34 15.76 -22.74
C TYR A 189 -49.76 15.58 -23.30
N ASN A 190 -50.78 16.08 -22.59
CA ASN A 190 -52.18 16.00 -23.03
C ASN A 190 -52.47 16.83 -24.29
N GLU A 191 -51.73 17.91 -24.51
CA GLU A 191 -51.77 18.71 -25.74
C GLU A 191 -51.02 18.04 -26.92
N GLY A 192 -50.34 16.92 -26.69
CA GLY A 192 -49.58 16.17 -27.70
C GLY A 192 -48.24 16.82 -28.07
N VAL A 193 -47.75 17.76 -27.27
CA VAL A 193 -46.45 18.44 -27.46
C VAL A 193 -45.29 17.55 -27.00
N ILE A 194 -45.50 16.81 -25.91
CA ILE A 194 -44.58 15.79 -25.39
C ILE A 194 -45.12 14.41 -25.76
N LEU A 195 -44.26 13.54 -26.29
CA LEU A 195 -44.59 12.17 -26.66
C LEU A 195 -44.02 11.19 -25.63
N GLU A 196 -44.59 9.98 -25.58
CA GLU A 196 -44.07 8.90 -24.75
C GLU A 196 -42.67 8.48 -25.21
N ILE A 197 -41.77 8.24 -24.26
CA ILE A 197 -40.38 7.85 -24.52
C ILE A 197 -40.16 6.42 -24.02
N GLU A 198 -39.78 5.53 -24.93
CA GLU A 198 -39.40 4.15 -24.60
C GLU A 198 -38.07 4.14 -23.83
N GLU A 199 -38.05 3.54 -22.65
CA GLU A 199 -36.86 3.52 -21.80
C GLU A 199 -35.81 2.52 -22.36
N PRO A 200 -34.56 2.96 -22.59
CA PRO A 200 -33.53 2.11 -23.20
C PRO A 200 -32.98 1.05 -22.25
N GLU A 201 -32.42 -0.03 -22.81
CA GLU A 201 -31.76 -1.07 -22.03
C GLU A 201 -30.45 -0.57 -21.38
N ILE A 202 -30.29 -0.77 -20.07
CA ILE A 202 -29.16 -0.27 -19.28
C ILE A 202 -28.09 -1.35 -19.09
N ARG A 203 -26.85 -1.07 -19.51
CA ARG A 203 -25.70 -1.96 -19.25
C ARG A 203 -25.23 -1.85 -17.79
N THR A 204 -25.12 -2.98 -17.11
CA THR A 204 -24.68 -3.05 -15.70
C THR A 204 -23.18 -3.30 -15.57
N ILE A 205 -22.55 -2.74 -14.53
CA ILE A 205 -21.14 -2.99 -14.19
C ILE A 205 -21.06 -4.24 -13.28
N PRO A 206 -20.28 -5.28 -13.64
CA PRO A 206 -20.18 -6.49 -12.82
C PRO A 206 -19.38 -6.23 -11.54
N LYS A 207 -19.83 -6.82 -10.42
CA LYS A 207 -19.07 -6.88 -9.16
C LYS A 207 -18.30 -8.21 -9.12
N VAL A 208 -16.96 -8.17 -9.21
CA VAL A 208 -16.13 -9.39 -9.25
C VAL A 208 -15.27 -9.51 -7.98
N ARG A 209 -15.28 -10.70 -7.37
CA ARG A 209 -14.34 -11.08 -6.30
C ARG A 209 -13.06 -11.61 -6.94
N ARG A 210 -11.90 -11.11 -6.50
CA ARG A 210 -10.58 -11.62 -6.93
C ARG A 210 -9.87 -12.33 -5.78
N PRO A 211 -9.38 -13.58 -5.95
CA PRO A 211 -8.57 -14.25 -4.95
C PRO A 211 -7.25 -13.51 -4.73
N LYS A 212 -6.66 -13.68 -3.55
CA LYS A 212 -5.31 -13.19 -3.24
C LYS A 212 -4.30 -14.25 -3.67
N ASN A 213 -3.21 -13.82 -4.30
CA ASN A 213 -2.16 -14.74 -4.80
C ASN A 213 -1.06 -15.01 -3.76
N PHE A 214 -0.96 -14.17 -2.74
CA PHE A 214 0.11 -14.22 -1.75
C PHE A 214 -0.46 -14.02 -0.34
N ILE A 215 0.20 -14.64 0.63
CA ILE A 215 -0.07 -14.50 2.06
C ILE A 215 1.21 -13.96 2.71
N CYS A 216 1.11 -12.85 3.43
CA CYS A 216 2.18 -12.31 4.27
C CYS A 216 1.72 -12.38 5.73
N THR A 217 2.58 -12.87 6.62
CA THR A 217 2.26 -13.00 8.06
C THR A 217 3.27 -12.34 8.98
N ILE A 218 4.28 -11.65 8.43
CA ILE A 218 5.39 -11.07 9.20
C ILE A 218 5.37 -9.53 9.24
N SER A 219 4.66 -8.88 8.32
CA SER A 219 4.56 -7.42 8.28
C SER A 219 3.32 -6.94 7.53
N ASP A 220 2.84 -5.74 7.88
CA ASP A 220 1.78 -5.02 7.17
C ASP A 220 2.12 -3.53 7.11
N ASP A 221 2.15 -2.97 5.90
CA ASP A 221 2.53 -1.60 5.57
C ASP A 221 1.34 -0.74 5.11
N ARG A 222 0.12 -1.28 5.14
CA ARG A 222 -1.09 -0.60 4.62
C ARG A 222 -1.77 0.30 5.64
N GLY A 223 -1.43 0.16 6.92
CA GLY A 223 -1.97 0.98 8.02
C GLY A 223 -1.38 2.39 8.03
N GLU A 224 -1.75 3.16 9.06
CA GLU A 224 -1.11 4.48 9.31
C GLU A 224 0.40 4.33 9.60
N GLU A 225 0.78 3.18 10.17
CA GLU A 225 2.16 2.81 10.43
C GLU A 225 2.42 1.37 9.98
N ALA A 226 3.62 1.12 9.45
CA ALA A 226 4.08 -0.22 9.15
C ALA A 226 4.32 -1.03 10.43
N THR A 227 4.12 -2.34 10.35
CA THR A 227 4.21 -3.25 11.49
C THR A 227 5.15 -4.43 11.26
N TYR A 228 5.79 -4.90 12.34
CA TYR A 228 6.50 -6.18 12.42
C TYR A 228 5.70 -7.14 13.29
N ALA A 229 5.15 -8.19 12.69
CA ALA A 229 4.25 -9.14 13.35
C ALA A 229 3.12 -8.44 14.16
N GLY A 230 2.58 -7.34 13.61
CA GLY A 230 1.53 -6.53 14.26
C GLY A 230 2.03 -5.45 15.22
N TYR A 231 3.33 -5.39 15.54
CA TYR A 231 3.91 -4.31 16.34
C TYR A 231 4.24 -3.10 15.46
N PRO A 232 3.73 -1.90 15.76
CA PRO A 232 4.13 -0.69 15.05
C PRO A 232 5.66 -0.50 15.11
N ILE A 233 6.30 -0.12 14.02
CA ILE A 233 7.77 0.02 13.95
C ILE A 233 8.29 0.98 15.02
N SER A 234 7.56 2.06 15.33
CA SER A 234 7.84 3.05 16.37
C SER A 234 7.96 2.43 17.76
N SER A 235 7.25 1.33 18.03
CA SER A 235 7.32 0.61 19.30
C SER A 235 8.56 -0.30 19.43
N VAL A 236 9.38 -0.41 18.39
CA VAL A 236 10.53 -1.33 18.33
C VAL A 236 11.82 -0.66 17.85
N ALA A 237 11.75 0.30 16.93
CA ALA A 237 12.92 0.82 16.23
C ALA A 237 13.63 1.97 16.94
N THR A 238 12.96 2.67 17.87
CA THR A 238 13.52 3.86 18.49
C THR A 238 14.34 3.53 19.74
N PRO A 239 15.45 4.24 20.02
CA PRO A 239 16.36 3.91 21.14
C PRO A 239 15.69 3.87 22.52
N ASP A 240 14.63 4.65 22.73
CA ASP A 240 13.86 4.73 23.97
C ASP A 240 13.02 3.49 24.28
N THR A 241 12.79 2.62 23.29
CA THR A 241 12.06 1.35 23.48
C THR A 241 12.87 0.30 24.23
N GLY A 242 14.20 0.43 24.28
CA GLY A 242 15.10 -0.59 24.79
C GLY A 242 15.16 -1.87 23.93
N LYS A 243 14.49 -1.86 22.78
CA LYS A 243 14.47 -2.96 21.80
C LYS A 243 15.66 -2.85 20.86
N THR A 244 16.13 -3.99 20.38
CA THR A 244 17.32 -4.06 19.55
C THR A 244 17.07 -4.84 18.26
N ILE A 245 18.10 -4.99 17.42
CA ILE A 245 17.95 -5.74 16.17
C ILE A 245 17.57 -7.20 16.42
N GLY A 246 17.97 -7.77 17.57
CA GLY A 246 17.55 -9.11 17.98
C GLY A 246 16.03 -9.22 18.23
N ASP A 247 15.39 -8.18 18.78
CA ASP A 247 13.93 -8.13 18.92
C ASP A 247 13.23 -8.05 17.54
N VAL A 248 13.77 -7.26 16.61
CA VAL A 248 13.24 -7.18 15.24
C VAL A 248 13.35 -8.53 14.53
N VAL A 249 14.48 -9.22 14.69
CA VAL A 249 14.68 -10.59 14.17
C VAL A 249 13.69 -11.55 14.81
N SER A 250 13.46 -11.49 16.13
CA SER A 250 12.52 -12.39 16.80
C SER A 250 11.09 -12.23 16.28
N LEU A 251 10.66 -10.97 16.05
CA LEU A 251 9.35 -10.66 15.50
C LEU A 251 9.21 -11.09 14.04
N LEU A 252 10.17 -10.75 13.18
CA LEU A 252 10.06 -11.01 11.74
C LEU A 252 10.26 -12.48 11.38
N TRP A 253 11.18 -13.18 12.04
CA TRP A 253 11.53 -14.55 11.68
C TRP A 253 10.68 -15.56 12.44
N PHE A 254 10.35 -15.27 13.70
CA PHE A 254 9.67 -16.22 14.57
C PHE A 254 8.30 -15.77 15.06
N LYS A 255 7.87 -14.53 14.75
CA LYS A 255 6.59 -13.95 15.19
C LYS A 255 6.37 -14.05 16.70
N LYS A 256 7.44 -13.99 17.48
CA LYS A 256 7.43 -14.05 18.95
C LYS A 256 8.27 -12.93 19.54
N VAL A 257 7.87 -12.47 20.72
CA VAL A 257 8.68 -11.58 21.56
C VAL A 257 9.55 -12.47 22.43
N TYR A 258 10.87 -12.39 22.25
CA TYR A 258 11.81 -13.18 23.04
C TYR A 258 12.16 -12.49 24.36
N PRO A 259 12.45 -13.25 25.42
CA PRO A 259 13.05 -12.71 26.64
C PRO A 259 14.43 -12.14 26.36
N ARG A 260 14.89 -11.23 27.22
CA ARG A 260 16.11 -10.45 26.96
C ARG A 260 17.36 -11.31 26.72
N TRP A 261 17.54 -12.38 27.50
CA TRP A 261 18.68 -13.28 27.34
C TRP A 261 18.75 -13.95 25.95
N ALA A 262 17.60 -14.30 25.36
CA ALA A 262 17.53 -14.92 24.04
C ALA A 262 17.78 -13.91 22.93
N VAL A 263 17.28 -12.68 23.08
CA VAL A 263 17.60 -11.55 22.19
C VAL A 263 19.10 -11.26 22.22
N ASP A 264 19.70 -11.20 23.42
CA ASP A 264 21.13 -10.97 23.60
C ASP A 264 21.97 -12.13 23.04
N PHE A 265 21.48 -13.37 23.13
CA PHE A 265 22.13 -14.52 22.51
C PHE A 265 22.14 -14.41 20.98
N ILE A 266 21.00 -14.10 20.36
CA ILE A 266 20.90 -13.88 18.90
C ILE A 266 21.91 -12.81 18.45
N GLU A 267 21.99 -11.70 19.17
CA GLU A 267 22.99 -10.67 18.84
C GLU A 267 24.42 -11.13 19.03
N THR A 268 24.68 -11.92 20.07
CA THR A 268 26.00 -12.50 20.33
C THR A 268 26.41 -13.42 19.18
N VAL A 269 25.49 -14.24 18.66
CA VAL A 269 25.71 -15.07 17.47
C VAL A 269 26.05 -14.20 16.26
N ILE A 270 25.25 -13.18 15.96
CA ILE A 270 25.48 -12.26 14.82
C ILE A 270 26.84 -11.57 14.93
N LYS A 271 27.22 -11.09 16.12
CA LYS A 271 28.53 -10.46 16.38
C LYS A 271 29.68 -11.46 16.20
N THR A 272 29.50 -12.70 16.67
CA THR A 272 30.53 -13.76 16.62
C THR A 272 30.83 -14.21 15.20
N VAL A 273 29.82 -14.25 14.34
CA VAL A 273 29.94 -14.69 12.94
C VAL A 273 30.14 -13.54 11.94
N ALA A 274 30.28 -12.30 12.43
CA ALA A 274 30.29 -11.09 11.60
C ALA A 274 31.40 -11.13 10.52
N ASP A 275 32.61 -11.54 10.88
CA ASP A 275 33.72 -11.70 9.94
C ASP A 275 34.75 -12.75 10.41
N HIS A 276 35.59 -13.25 9.50
CA HIS A 276 36.69 -14.18 9.78
C HIS A 276 37.87 -13.96 8.83
N GLY A 277 38.05 -12.71 8.39
CA GLY A 277 39.12 -12.31 7.51
C GLY A 277 38.91 -12.63 6.03
N PRO A 278 39.83 -12.16 5.17
CA PRO A 278 39.63 -12.09 3.73
C PRO A 278 39.87 -13.42 2.98
N ALA A 279 40.38 -14.44 3.67
CA ALA A 279 40.81 -15.70 3.05
C ALA A 279 39.69 -16.73 2.90
N VAL A 280 38.56 -16.53 3.59
CA VAL A 280 37.41 -17.42 3.45
C VAL A 280 36.70 -17.16 2.12
N SER A 281 36.11 -18.21 1.54
CA SER A 281 35.56 -18.19 0.16
C SER A 281 34.69 -16.97 -0.13
N GLY A 282 33.73 -16.65 0.76
CA GLY A 282 32.82 -15.53 0.51
C GLY A 282 33.47 -14.16 0.62
N ALA A 283 34.40 -13.96 1.58
CA ALA A 283 35.13 -12.70 1.69
C ALA A 283 36.06 -12.51 0.49
N HIS A 284 36.75 -13.56 0.07
CA HIS A 284 37.59 -13.55 -1.12
C HIS A 284 36.79 -13.17 -2.37
N ASN A 285 35.66 -13.83 -2.63
CA ASN A 285 34.80 -13.53 -3.77
C ASN A 285 34.30 -12.08 -3.75
N ALA A 286 33.79 -11.60 -2.60
CA ALA A 286 33.31 -10.23 -2.48
C ALA A 286 34.42 -9.21 -2.78
N LYS A 287 35.64 -9.47 -2.31
CA LYS A 287 36.82 -8.61 -2.56
C LYS A 287 37.24 -8.64 -4.03
N VAL A 288 37.34 -9.80 -4.65
CA VAL A 288 37.69 -9.94 -6.08
C VAL A 288 36.68 -9.19 -6.94
N THR A 289 35.39 -9.34 -6.67
CA THR A 289 34.32 -8.64 -7.37
C THR A 289 34.36 -7.12 -7.16
N ALA A 290 34.64 -6.67 -5.94
CA ALA A 290 34.82 -5.25 -5.64
C ALA A 290 35.99 -4.63 -6.43
N ARG A 291 37.12 -5.34 -6.51
CA ARG A 291 38.30 -4.96 -7.30
C ARG A 291 38.03 -4.93 -8.81
N ALA A 292 37.03 -5.66 -9.28
CA ALA A 292 36.55 -5.58 -10.67
C ALA A 292 35.63 -4.36 -10.93
N GLY A 293 35.52 -3.43 -9.98
CA GLY A 293 34.77 -2.18 -10.14
C GLY A 293 33.27 -2.28 -9.88
N LYS A 294 32.78 -3.40 -9.32
CA LYS A 294 31.36 -3.63 -9.08
C LYS A 294 30.81 -2.87 -7.87
N SER A 295 29.49 -2.72 -7.81
CA SER A 295 28.78 -2.10 -6.70
C SER A 295 28.86 -2.93 -5.41
N VAL A 296 28.43 -2.35 -4.29
CA VAL A 296 28.37 -3.07 -3.00
C VAL A 296 27.44 -4.28 -3.08
N VAL A 297 26.26 -4.13 -3.69
CA VAL A 297 25.28 -5.21 -3.82
C VAL A 297 25.82 -6.34 -4.67
N GLU A 298 26.35 -6.05 -5.87
CA GLU A 298 26.92 -7.07 -6.75
C GLU A 298 28.07 -7.82 -6.06
N SER A 299 28.96 -7.09 -5.39
CA SER A 299 30.10 -7.71 -4.67
C SER A 299 29.63 -8.56 -3.49
N LEU A 300 28.68 -8.07 -2.70
CA LEU A 300 28.09 -8.81 -1.59
C LEU A 300 27.46 -10.12 -2.07
N VAL A 301 26.63 -10.07 -3.12
CA VAL A 301 25.95 -11.26 -3.66
C VAL A 301 26.96 -12.33 -4.08
N THR A 302 28.08 -11.96 -4.73
CA THR A 302 29.11 -12.95 -5.09
C THR A 302 29.77 -13.63 -3.90
N GLY A 303 29.88 -12.93 -2.77
CA GLY A 303 30.35 -13.54 -1.52
C GLY A 303 29.30 -14.45 -0.90
N LEU A 304 28.05 -13.99 -0.83
CA LEU A 304 26.92 -14.75 -0.27
C LEU A 304 26.63 -16.05 -1.01
N LEU A 305 26.78 -16.08 -2.34
CA LEU A 305 26.60 -17.28 -3.16
C LEU A 305 27.61 -18.41 -2.87
N THR A 306 28.65 -18.12 -2.09
CA THR A 306 29.59 -19.16 -1.63
C THR A 306 29.11 -19.85 -0.34
N ILE A 307 28.13 -19.27 0.36
CA ILE A 307 27.60 -19.83 1.60
C ILE A 307 26.74 -21.05 1.27
N GLY A 308 27.04 -22.17 1.93
CA GLY A 308 26.42 -23.46 1.68
C GLY A 308 27.14 -24.58 2.44
N PRO A 309 27.09 -25.84 1.97
CA PRO A 309 27.49 -27.00 2.76
C PRO A 309 28.97 -27.01 3.19
N ARG A 310 29.86 -26.36 2.42
CA ARG A 310 31.30 -26.30 2.71
C ARG A 310 31.74 -25.01 3.40
N PHE A 311 30.90 -23.97 3.40
CA PHE A 311 31.21 -22.66 3.97
C PHE A 311 29.95 -22.09 4.62
N GLY A 312 29.89 -22.08 5.96
CA GLY A 312 28.73 -21.64 6.73
C GLY A 312 27.77 -22.76 7.14
N GLY A 313 27.65 -23.84 6.36
CA GLY A 313 26.71 -24.95 6.63
C GLY A 313 27.04 -25.86 7.83
N ALA A 314 28.15 -25.61 8.54
CA ALA A 314 28.52 -26.40 9.72
C ALA A 314 27.59 -26.18 10.92
N ILE A 315 26.93 -25.02 11.00
CA ILE A 315 25.99 -24.67 12.08
C ILE A 315 24.74 -25.56 11.99
N ASP A 316 24.07 -25.58 10.83
CA ASP A 316 22.91 -26.43 10.57
C ASP A 316 23.26 -27.92 10.75
N GLY A 317 24.41 -28.34 10.23
CA GLY A 317 24.88 -29.71 10.37
C GLY A 317 25.07 -30.11 11.83
N ALA A 318 25.67 -29.25 12.64
CA ALA A 318 25.88 -29.54 14.06
C ALA A 318 24.55 -29.61 14.81
N ALA A 319 23.67 -28.63 14.62
CA ALA A 319 22.34 -28.64 15.22
C ALA A 319 21.59 -29.92 14.87
N LYS A 320 21.55 -30.29 13.58
CA LYS A 320 20.87 -31.50 13.09
C LYS A 320 21.39 -32.78 13.74
N TYR A 321 22.70 -33.03 13.66
CA TYR A 321 23.25 -34.33 14.05
C TYR A 321 23.38 -34.48 15.57
N PHE A 322 23.70 -33.41 16.30
CA PHE A 322 23.72 -33.47 17.76
C PHE A 322 22.31 -33.61 18.31
N LYS A 323 21.33 -32.84 17.80
CA LYS A 323 19.92 -32.98 18.20
C LYS A 323 19.42 -34.41 17.94
N TYR A 324 19.65 -34.93 16.73
CA TYR A 324 19.25 -36.30 16.39
C TYR A 324 19.84 -37.34 17.36
N ALA A 325 21.13 -37.24 17.66
CA ALA A 325 21.77 -38.18 18.58
C ALA A 325 21.24 -38.07 20.01
N HIS A 326 21.04 -36.83 20.49
CA HIS A 326 20.47 -36.56 21.80
C HIS A 326 19.03 -37.07 21.93
N ASP A 327 18.18 -36.82 20.92
CA ASP A 327 16.76 -37.18 20.94
C ASP A 327 16.51 -38.68 20.79
N ASN A 328 17.53 -39.42 20.32
CA ASN A 328 17.52 -40.88 20.24
C ASN A 328 18.33 -41.53 21.38
N ASP A 329 18.65 -40.77 22.44
CA ASP A 329 19.39 -41.23 23.62
C ASP A 329 20.73 -41.93 23.27
N MET A 330 21.37 -41.55 22.16
CA MET A 330 22.60 -42.19 21.70
C MET A 330 23.76 -41.81 22.62
N THR A 331 24.51 -42.79 23.09
CA THR A 331 25.79 -42.52 23.77
C THR A 331 26.77 -41.84 22.81
N PRO A 332 27.78 -41.08 23.31
CA PRO A 332 28.80 -40.48 22.45
C PRO A 332 29.51 -41.49 21.53
N ALA A 333 29.69 -42.73 21.98
CA ALA A 333 30.30 -43.79 21.18
C ALA A 333 29.39 -44.23 20.03
N GLU A 334 28.09 -44.38 20.27
CA GLU A 334 27.09 -44.72 19.24
C GLU A 334 26.95 -43.59 18.22
N PHE A 335 26.93 -42.33 18.66
CA PHE A 335 26.90 -41.19 17.77
C PHE A 335 28.14 -41.13 16.85
N LEU A 336 29.34 -41.36 17.40
CA LEU A 336 30.56 -41.43 16.60
C LEU A 336 30.52 -42.57 15.57
N ALA A 337 29.94 -43.72 15.92
CA ALA A 337 29.78 -44.85 15.02
C ALA A 337 28.76 -44.53 13.90
N TYR A 338 27.65 -43.88 14.26
CA TYR A 338 26.65 -43.37 13.32
C TYR A 338 27.29 -42.41 12.30
N MET A 339 28.01 -41.38 12.76
CA MET A 339 28.64 -40.41 11.87
C MET A 339 29.71 -41.03 10.96
N LYS A 340 30.44 -42.03 11.46
CA LYS A 340 31.38 -42.81 10.64
C LYS A 340 30.67 -43.57 9.51
N LYS A 341 29.46 -44.09 9.77
CA LYS A 341 28.65 -44.78 8.76
C LYS A 341 28.11 -43.83 7.69
N GLU A 342 27.73 -42.61 8.09
CA GLU A 342 27.31 -41.55 7.16
C GLU A 342 28.47 -41.06 6.26
N GLY A 343 29.72 -41.37 6.61
CA GLY A 343 30.88 -41.05 5.78
C GLY A 343 31.25 -39.56 5.79
N ILE A 344 30.71 -38.79 6.73
CA ILE A 344 30.99 -37.36 6.89
C ILE A 344 31.66 -37.08 8.25
N PRO A 345 32.62 -36.14 8.31
CA PRO A 345 33.13 -35.66 9.59
C PRO A 345 32.00 -35.05 10.42
N ILE A 346 32.10 -35.17 11.75
CA ILE A 346 31.10 -34.61 12.67
C ILE A 346 31.08 -33.08 12.52
N PRO A 347 29.99 -32.48 12.01
CA PRO A 347 29.91 -31.03 11.89
C PRO A 347 30.03 -30.37 13.27
N GLY A 348 30.76 -29.26 13.34
CA GLY A 348 30.99 -28.59 14.61
C GLY A 348 32.14 -29.15 15.45
N ILE A 349 32.78 -30.25 15.05
CA ILE A 349 33.96 -30.81 15.74
C ILE A 349 35.23 -30.60 14.89
N GLY A 350 36.27 -30.08 15.55
CA GLY A 350 37.60 -29.93 14.98
C GLY A 350 37.99 -28.49 14.70
N HIS A 351 39.28 -28.20 14.92
CA HIS A 351 39.88 -26.92 14.63
C HIS A 351 41.30 -27.10 14.05
N ARG A 352 41.74 -26.18 13.17
CA ARG A 352 43.08 -26.22 12.55
C ARG A 352 44.22 -25.95 13.53
N ILE A 353 44.08 -24.92 14.37
CA ILE A 353 45.13 -24.43 15.30
C ILE A 353 44.78 -24.66 16.78
N LYS A 354 43.54 -24.32 17.19
CA LYS A 354 43.03 -24.44 18.55
C LYS A 354 42.92 -25.88 19.03
N SER A 355 43.07 -26.07 20.34
CA SER A 355 43.05 -27.37 21.04
C SER A 355 42.59 -27.19 22.48
N LEU A 356 42.49 -28.25 23.29
CA LEU A 356 42.12 -28.12 24.70
C LEU A 356 43.07 -27.19 25.49
N ARG A 357 44.34 -27.14 25.10
CA ARG A 357 45.36 -26.29 25.76
C ARG A 357 45.36 -24.84 25.25
N ASN A 358 44.75 -24.60 24.10
CA ASN A 358 44.64 -23.28 23.46
C ASN A 358 43.22 -23.15 22.91
N PRO A 359 42.23 -22.84 23.78
CA PRO A 359 40.83 -22.83 23.38
C PRO A 359 40.49 -21.70 22.42
N ASP A 360 39.40 -21.88 21.66
CA ASP A 360 38.81 -20.81 20.86
C ASP A 360 37.99 -19.90 21.79
N LEU A 361 38.44 -18.66 21.97
CA LEU A 361 37.80 -17.70 22.87
C LEU A 361 36.36 -17.36 22.48
N ARG A 362 35.98 -17.55 21.21
CA ARG A 362 34.59 -17.37 20.76
C ARG A 362 33.71 -18.48 21.33
N VAL A 363 34.19 -19.71 21.31
CA VAL A 363 33.51 -20.87 21.90
C VAL A 363 33.39 -20.69 23.41
N GLU A 364 34.47 -20.31 24.08
CA GLU A 364 34.46 -20.04 25.53
C GLU A 364 33.48 -18.91 25.90
N GLY A 365 33.43 -17.84 25.09
CA GLY A 365 32.47 -16.75 25.29
C GLY A 365 31.02 -17.19 25.17
N LEU A 366 30.70 -18.03 24.17
CA LEU A 366 29.35 -18.58 23.99
C LEU A 366 28.97 -19.56 25.10
N LYS A 367 29.87 -20.48 25.48
CA LYS A 367 29.68 -21.41 26.60
C LYS A 367 29.44 -20.65 27.91
N LYS A 368 30.22 -19.60 28.16
CA LYS A 368 30.05 -18.74 29.34
C LYS A 368 28.70 -18.02 29.33
N PHE A 369 28.31 -17.42 28.21
CA PHE A 369 27.02 -16.75 28.08
C PHE A 369 25.87 -17.71 28.37
N ALA A 370 25.91 -18.92 27.81
CA ALA A 370 24.90 -19.94 28.04
C ALA A 370 24.83 -20.33 29.53
N ALA A 371 25.97 -20.61 30.15
CA ALA A 371 26.03 -20.96 31.58
C ALA A 371 25.50 -19.85 32.51
N GLU A 372 25.63 -18.58 32.14
CA GLU A 372 25.19 -17.43 32.94
C GLU A 372 23.70 -17.06 32.73
N HIS A 373 23.13 -17.38 31.56
CA HIS A 373 21.84 -16.79 31.14
C HIS A 373 20.80 -17.79 30.64
N PHE A 374 21.19 -18.96 30.16
CA PHE A 374 20.22 -19.94 29.66
C PHE A 374 19.53 -20.65 30.84
N PRO A 375 18.22 -20.94 30.74
CA PRO A 375 17.55 -21.77 31.73
C PRO A 375 18.14 -23.17 31.83
N GLU A 376 18.44 -23.78 30.68
CA GLU A 376 18.98 -25.13 30.55
C GLU A 376 19.78 -25.30 29.25
N THR A 377 20.75 -26.21 29.25
CA THR A 377 21.63 -26.49 28.09
C THR A 377 21.88 -27.99 27.88
N PRO A 378 20.83 -28.83 27.82
CA PRO A 378 20.99 -30.29 27.75
C PRO A 378 21.76 -30.75 26.50
N LEU A 379 21.56 -30.08 25.37
CA LEU A 379 22.26 -30.44 24.14
C LEU A 379 23.74 -30.04 24.18
N LEU A 380 24.05 -28.88 24.79
CA LEU A 380 25.45 -28.50 25.05
C LEU A 380 26.13 -29.52 25.97
N ASP A 381 25.48 -29.93 27.05
CA ASP A 381 26.04 -30.90 28.00
C ASP A 381 26.37 -32.22 27.29
N TYR A 382 25.44 -32.72 26.48
CA TYR A 382 25.68 -33.86 25.62
C TYR A 382 26.86 -33.64 24.67
N ALA A 383 26.92 -32.49 23.98
CA ALA A 383 27.99 -32.18 23.05
C ALA A 383 29.37 -32.10 23.72
N LEU A 384 29.44 -31.64 24.98
CA LEU A 384 30.68 -31.63 25.76
C LEU A 384 31.16 -33.05 26.09
N THR A 385 30.25 -34.01 26.30
CA THR A 385 30.64 -35.42 26.45
C THR A 385 31.19 -36.02 25.15
N VAL A 386 30.64 -35.61 24.00
CA VAL A 386 31.16 -35.96 22.67
C VAL A 386 32.55 -35.34 22.46
N GLU A 387 32.74 -34.08 22.82
CA GLU A 387 34.03 -33.37 22.76
C GLU A 387 35.11 -34.08 23.59
N GLN A 388 34.78 -34.54 24.80
CA GLN A 388 35.72 -35.31 25.63
C GLN A 388 36.17 -36.60 24.92
N LEU A 389 35.24 -37.31 24.28
CA LEU A 389 35.57 -38.52 23.54
C LEU A 389 36.40 -38.23 22.28
N THR A 390 36.11 -37.17 21.54
CA THR A 390 36.85 -36.83 20.31
C THR A 390 38.24 -36.29 20.61
N THR A 391 38.40 -35.47 21.65
CA THR A 391 39.69 -34.92 22.07
C THR A 391 40.63 -35.97 22.65
N SER A 392 40.09 -37.06 23.23
CA SER A 392 40.89 -38.23 23.62
C SER A 392 41.61 -38.89 22.42
N LYS A 393 41.05 -38.76 21.21
CA LYS A 393 41.68 -39.26 19.97
C LYS A 393 42.70 -38.28 19.41
N LYS A 394 42.39 -36.98 19.43
CA LYS A 394 43.29 -35.93 18.97
C LYS A 394 42.91 -34.59 19.59
N ASP A 395 43.90 -33.90 20.19
CA ASP A 395 43.70 -32.70 21.02
C ASP A 395 43.01 -31.53 20.31
N ASN A 396 43.07 -31.46 18.97
CA ASN A 396 42.43 -30.41 18.17
C ASN A 396 41.01 -30.75 17.70
N LEU A 397 40.46 -31.90 18.09
CA LEU A 397 39.06 -32.30 17.83
C LEU A 397 38.11 -31.76 18.89
N ILE A 398 38.24 -30.46 19.17
CA ILE A 398 37.40 -29.69 20.08
C ILE A 398 36.09 -29.26 19.41
N LEU A 399 35.09 -28.89 20.20
CA LEU A 399 33.89 -28.22 19.71
C LEU A 399 34.26 -26.84 19.16
N ASN A 400 33.91 -26.57 17.92
CA ASN A 400 34.19 -25.30 17.26
C ASN A 400 33.01 -24.34 17.37
N VAL A 401 33.24 -23.08 16.96
CA VAL A 401 32.24 -22.01 17.08
C VAL A 401 30.94 -22.32 16.34
N ASP A 402 31.01 -22.94 15.16
CA ASP A 402 29.83 -23.26 14.36
C ASP A 402 28.98 -24.33 15.07
N GLY A 403 29.65 -25.33 15.64
CA GLY A 403 29.02 -26.36 16.45
C GLY A 403 28.35 -25.79 17.70
N THR A 404 29.07 -24.98 18.45
CA THR A 404 28.55 -24.33 19.66
C THR A 404 27.33 -23.46 19.37
N ILE A 405 27.34 -22.68 18.28
CA ILE A 405 26.18 -21.87 17.88
C ILE A 405 24.99 -22.76 17.54
N GLY A 406 25.19 -23.78 16.69
CA GLY A 406 24.09 -24.66 16.26
C GLY A 406 23.42 -25.37 17.45
N ILE A 407 24.23 -25.90 18.36
CA ILE A 407 23.76 -26.58 19.58
C ILE A 407 23.01 -25.62 20.50
N LEU A 408 23.60 -24.46 20.81
CA LEU A 408 22.98 -23.49 21.71
C LEU A 408 21.71 -22.85 21.13
N MET A 409 21.59 -22.74 19.82
CA MET A 409 20.33 -22.28 19.21
C MET A 409 19.19 -23.27 19.44
N VAL A 410 19.47 -24.59 19.41
CA VAL A 410 18.49 -25.63 19.77
C VAL A 410 18.13 -25.54 21.25
N ASP A 411 19.11 -25.44 22.15
CA ASP A 411 18.85 -25.26 23.59
C ASP A 411 18.04 -23.97 23.89
N MET A 412 18.32 -22.88 23.15
CA MET A 412 17.54 -21.65 23.24
C MET A 412 16.09 -21.89 22.83
N TRP A 413 15.82 -22.53 21.67
CA TRP A 413 14.45 -22.78 21.23
C TRP A 413 13.68 -23.71 22.16
N ARG A 414 14.34 -24.74 22.72
CA ARG A 414 13.75 -25.59 23.78
C ARG A 414 13.38 -24.77 25.01
N SER A 415 14.31 -23.95 25.49
CA SER A 415 14.08 -23.04 26.64
C SER A 415 12.98 -22.00 26.39
N LEU A 416 12.71 -21.66 25.13
CA LEU A 416 11.62 -20.77 24.71
C LEU A 416 10.27 -21.49 24.52
N GLY A 417 10.24 -22.82 24.73
CA GLY A 417 9.03 -23.64 24.65
C GLY A 417 8.55 -23.90 23.22
N TYR A 418 9.44 -23.92 22.24
CA TYR A 418 9.09 -24.44 20.91
C TYR A 418 8.89 -25.95 20.94
N HIS A 419 7.95 -26.44 20.13
CA HIS A 419 7.79 -27.88 19.94
C HIS A 419 8.97 -28.45 19.14
N GLU A 420 9.32 -29.72 19.36
CA GLU A 420 10.45 -30.35 18.66
C GLU A 420 10.23 -30.35 17.14
N GLU A 421 8.99 -30.49 16.67
CA GLU A 421 8.66 -30.38 15.24
C GLU A 421 8.94 -28.97 14.68
N GLU A 422 8.66 -27.90 15.44
CA GLU A 422 8.98 -26.54 15.02
C GLU A 422 10.50 -26.33 14.94
N ILE A 423 11.25 -26.91 15.89
CA ILE A 423 12.72 -26.84 15.90
C ILE A 423 13.30 -27.59 14.70
N ASP A 424 12.77 -28.77 14.38
CA ASP A 424 13.17 -29.55 13.21
C ASP A 424 12.88 -28.75 11.92
N GLU A 425 11.71 -28.12 11.81
CA GLU A 425 11.39 -27.22 10.69
C GLU A 425 12.37 -26.04 10.58
N PHE A 426 12.81 -25.45 11.70
CA PHE A 426 13.81 -24.36 11.69
C PHE A 426 15.16 -24.84 11.16
N ILE A 427 15.60 -26.03 11.56
CA ILE A 427 16.85 -26.63 11.10
C ILE A 427 16.75 -26.99 9.61
N GLU A 428 15.66 -27.63 9.18
CA GLU A 428 15.47 -28.06 7.79
C GLU A 428 15.28 -26.90 6.81
N SER A 429 14.62 -25.81 7.25
CA SER A 429 14.44 -24.59 6.45
C SER A 429 15.70 -23.73 6.33
N GLY A 430 16.78 -24.08 7.03
CA GLY A 430 18.03 -23.33 7.01
C GLY A 430 17.99 -22.03 7.82
N THR A 431 17.16 -21.97 8.87
CA THR A 431 17.05 -20.79 9.75
C THR A 431 18.40 -20.45 10.42
N LEU A 432 19.18 -21.47 10.79
CA LEU A 432 20.52 -21.30 11.37
C LEU A 432 21.51 -20.69 10.36
N ASN A 433 21.49 -21.15 9.11
CA ASN A 433 22.22 -20.53 8.01
C ASN A 433 21.82 -19.05 7.82
N ALA A 434 20.56 -18.67 8.06
CA ALA A 434 20.14 -17.27 7.95
C ALA A 434 20.85 -16.36 8.97
N PHE A 435 21.12 -16.82 10.20
CA PHE A 435 21.91 -16.05 11.17
C PHE A 435 23.37 -15.90 10.72
N PHE A 436 23.95 -16.95 10.15
CA PHE A 436 25.29 -16.89 9.58
C PHE A 436 25.35 -15.90 8.42
N ILE A 437 24.39 -15.95 7.50
CA ILE A 437 24.28 -15.05 6.34
C ILE A 437 24.13 -13.60 6.82
N LEU A 438 23.21 -13.34 7.76
CA LEU A 438 22.96 -12.00 8.30
C LEU A 438 24.21 -11.42 8.97
N GLY A 439 24.87 -12.20 9.84
CA GLY A 439 26.10 -11.78 10.49
C GLY A 439 27.23 -11.55 9.48
N ARG A 440 27.49 -12.54 8.61
CA ARG A 440 28.59 -12.50 7.63
C ARG A 440 28.46 -11.37 6.62
N THR A 441 27.23 -10.95 6.31
CA THR A 441 26.96 -9.78 5.47
C THR A 441 27.64 -8.52 5.98
N ILE A 442 27.74 -8.35 7.31
CA ILE A 442 28.43 -7.21 7.95
C ILE A 442 29.91 -7.19 7.54
N GLY A 443 30.61 -8.31 7.67
CA GLY A 443 32.02 -8.45 7.28
C GLY A 443 32.24 -8.31 5.78
N PHE A 444 31.38 -8.90 4.96
CA PHE A 444 31.48 -8.80 3.50
C PHE A 444 31.33 -7.36 3.00
N ILE A 445 30.33 -6.63 3.51
CA ILE A 445 30.20 -5.19 3.21
C ILE A 445 31.46 -4.45 3.67
N GLY A 446 31.95 -4.75 4.87
CA GLY A 446 33.20 -4.20 5.40
C GLY A 446 34.38 -4.37 4.44
N HIS A 447 34.60 -5.59 3.94
CA HIS A 447 35.65 -5.91 2.98
C HIS A 447 35.47 -5.23 1.63
N VAL A 448 34.25 -5.14 1.11
CA VAL A 448 33.97 -4.47 -0.17
C VAL A 448 34.26 -2.97 -0.07
N LEU A 449 33.83 -2.33 1.03
CA LEU A 449 34.14 -0.93 1.30
C LEU A 449 35.63 -0.70 1.49
N ASP A 450 36.33 -1.67 2.09
CA ASP A 450 37.76 -1.61 2.29
C ASP A 450 38.54 -1.63 0.98
N GLU A 451 38.20 -2.55 0.05
CA GLU A 451 38.80 -2.59 -1.30
C GLU A 451 38.60 -1.27 -2.05
N LYS A 452 37.43 -0.66 -1.90
CA LYS A 452 37.13 0.65 -2.51
C LYS A 452 37.95 1.78 -1.89
N ARG A 453 38.06 1.84 -0.56
CA ARG A 453 38.90 2.84 0.14
C ARG A 453 40.37 2.71 -0.22
N LEU A 454 40.87 1.47 -0.35
CA LEU A 454 42.24 1.18 -0.72
C LEU A 454 42.53 1.41 -2.22
N ALA A 455 41.50 1.73 -3.02
CA ALA A 455 41.62 1.91 -4.48
C ALA A 455 42.34 0.73 -5.16
N MET A 456 42.03 -0.50 -4.72
CA MET A 456 42.75 -1.69 -5.18
C MET A 456 42.49 -1.97 -6.66
N PRO A 457 43.53 -2.32 -7.46
CA PRO A 457 43.39 -2.58 -8.88
C PRO A 457 42.68 -3.91 -9.14
N MET A 458 42.21 -4.13 -10.37
CA MET A 458 41.61 -5.40 -10.80
C MET A 458 42.48 -6.61 -10.41
N TYR A 459 41.85 -7.64 -9.85
CA TYR A 459 42.54 -8.88 -9.50
C TYR A 459 42.58 -9.83 -10.70
N ARG A 460 43.75 -10.43 -10.93
CA ARG A 460 43.95 -11.57 -11.84
C ARG A 460 44.74 -12.62 -11.08
N HIS A 461 44.24 -13.85 -11.07
CA HIS A 461 44.90 -14.94 -10.33
C HIS A 461 46.27 -15.28 -10.97
N PRO A 462 47.33 -15.46 -10.16
CA PRO A 462 48.65 -15.81 -10.66
C PRO A 462 48.67 -17.15 -11.42
N TRP A 463 49.51 -17.25 -12.45
CA TRP A 463 49.61 -18.46 -13.27
C TRP A 463 50.36 -19.60 -12.59
N ASP A 464 51.28 -19.31 -11.68
CA ASP A 464 52.04 -20.27 -10.90
C ASP A 464 51.21 -20.98 -9.82
N ASP A 465 50.02 -20.47 -9.52
CA ASP A 465 49.03 -21.10 -8.62
C ASP A 465 48.00 -21.96 -9.39
N ILE A 466 48.16 -22.12 -10.72
CA ILE A 466 47.27 -22.91 -11.58
C ILE A 466 48.05 -24.08 -12.20
N LEU A 467 47.62 -25.31 -11.91
CA LEU A 467 48.05 -26.48 -12.67
C LEU A 467 47.30 -26.55 -14.01
N TYR A 468 47.99 -26.25 -15.10
CA TYR A 468 47.47 -26.38 -16.46
C TYR A 468 47.65 -27.81 -17.01
N ASP A 469 46.72 -28.70 -16.70
CA ASP A 469 46.71 -30.09 -17.21
C ASP A 469 45.90 -30.19 -18.52
N VAL A 470 46.44 -29.59 -19.58
CA VAL A 470 45.78 -29.53 -20.90
C VAL A 470 46.37 -30.57 -21.83
N HIS A 471 45.60 -31.60 -22.16
CA HIS A 471 45.96 -32.59 -23.18
C HIS A 471 45.71 -32.06 -24.58
N LYS A 472 46.55 -32.45 -25.54
CA LYS A 472 46.21 -32.23 -26.94
C LYS A 472 44.97 -33.04 -27.28
N ALA A 473 44.07 -32.47 -28.08
CA ALA A 473 42.84 -33.15 -28.48
C ALA A 473 43.09 -34.49 -29.20
N GLU A 474 44.25 -34.67 -29.83
CA GLU A 474 44.69 -35.90 -30.49
C GLU A 474 45.15 -37.00 -29.51
N GLU A 475 45.36 -36.66 -28.24
CA GLU A 475 45.89 -37.53 -27.18
C GLU A 475 44.79 -37.97 -26.17
N LEU A 476 43.54 -37.53 -26.40
CA LEU A 476 42.32 -37.94 -25.69
C LEU A 476 41.61 -39.07 -26.47
#